data_AF-A0A838V579-F1
#
_entry.id   AF-A0A838V579-F1
#
_cell.length_a   1.000
_cell.length_b   1.000
_cell.length_c   1.000
_cell.angle_alpha   90.00
_cell.angle_beta   90.00
_cell.angle_gamma   90.00
#
_symmetry.space_group_name_H-M   'P 1'
#
loop_
_entity.id
_entity.type
_entity.pdbx_description
1 polymer ?
#
loop_
_entity_poly.entity_id
_entity_poly.type
_entity_poly.pdbx_seq_one_letter_code
_entity_poly.pdbx_strand_id
1 'polypeptide(L)'
;VEDWSPPDVPRGMAAFVGILGADGGETYTANLGSDKATPQIAALMQAAHLPRAVRPAAVRLLRASGQARTAMAATHIRPRTATEYWTLTQERNAVRDAFLTALAARRFDAIICPPHALPALTHGASTQVSLAASYSMIYNLIGFPGGVVPVTRVRAGEESDRPTTRDSVEKMALVVERGSAGLPLGVQVVAPLWREDRVLALMAAIEAQVRNREDYPAAPPL
;
A
#
# COMPACT_ATOMS: atom_id res chain seq x y z
N VAL A 1 20.40 13.79 -1.45
CA VAL A 1 19.49 12.65 -1.17
C VAL A 1 20.19 11.80 -0.13
N GLU A 2 19.50 11.45 0.96
CA GLU A 2 20.05 10.64 2.04
C GLU A 2 19.10 9.48 2.34
N ASP A 3 19.66 8.34 2.74
CA ASP A 3 18.86 7.18 3.12
C ASP A 3 18.02 7.47 4.35
N TRP A 4 16.74 7.09 4.29
CA TRP A 4 15.79 7.26 5.37
C TRP A 4 14.74 6.15 5.33
N SER A 5 14.36 5.67 6.51
CA SER A 5 13.34 4.64 6.68
C SER A 5 12.13 5.20 7.42
N PRO A 6 10.90 4.92 6.94
CA PRO A 6 9.69 5.37 7.60
C PRO A 6 9.52 4.76 8.99
N PRO A 7 9.07 5.55 9.99
CA PRO A 7 8.82 5.03 11.33
C PRO A 7 7.57 4.15 11.35
N ASP A 8 7.70 2.94 11.91
CA ASP A 8 6.62 2.02 12.28
C ASP A 8 5.50 1.84 11.23
N VAL A 9 5.89 1.51 9.99
CA VAL A 9 4.96 1.18 8.90
C VAL A 9 3.96 0.07 9.27
N PRO A 10 4.34 -1.03 9.97
CA PRO A 10 3.38 -2.06 10.36
C PRO A 10 2.22 -1.52 11.21
N ARG A 11 2.49 -0.62 12.17
CA ARG A 11 1.46 0.04 12.96
C ARG A 11 0.56 0.92 12.11
N GLY A 12 1.15 1.70 11.19
CA GLY A 12 0.39 2.49 10.22
C GLY A 12 -0.55 1.65 9.37
N MET A 13 -0.06 0.57 8.78
CA MET A 13 -0.88 -0.32 7.96
C MET A 13 -1.97 -1.03 8.77
N ALA A 14 -1.69 -1.45 10.00
CA ALA A 14 -2.69 -1.99 10.91
C ALA A 14 -3.81 -0.99 11.22
N ALA A 15 -3.47 0.29 11.41
CA ALA A 15 -4.44 1.36 11.60
C ALA A 15 -5.26 1.63 10.33
N PHE A 16 -4.62 1.75 9.16
CA PHE A 16 -5.29 1.97 7.87
C PHE A 16 -6.33 0.89 7.58
N VAL A 17 -5.91 -0.38 7.66
CA VAL A 17 -6.78 -1.53 7.38
C VAL A 17 -7.87 -1.67 8.45
N GLY A 18 -7.55 -1.34 9.70
CA GLY A 18 -8.53 -1.32 10.80
C GLY A 18 -9.61 -0.25 10.63
N ILE A 19 -9.26 0.93 10.12
CA ILE A 19 -10.18 2.03 9.82
C ILE A 19 -11.07 1.64 8.62
N LEU A 20 -10.47 1.10 7.56
CA LEU A 20 -11.20 0.70 6.35
C LEU A 20 -12.29 -0.35 6.64
N GLY A 21 -12.00 -1.31 7.53
CA GLY A 21 -12.95 -2.37 7.90
C GLY A 21 -13.79 -2.05 9.14
N ALA A 22 -13.80 -0.80 9.63
CA ALA A 22 -14.31 -0.48 10.96
C ALA A 22 -15.81 -0.72 11.14
N ASP A 23 -16.60 -0.54 10.08
CA ASP A 23 -18.04 -0.77 10.09
C ASP A 23 -18.43 -2.24 9.80
N GLY A 24 -17.44 -3.13 9.66
CA GLY A 24 -17.72 -4.53 9.37
C GLY A 24 -18.21 -4.82 7.96
N GLY A 25 -18.21 -3.85 7.05
CA GLY A 25 -18.73 -4.03 5.69
C GLY A 25 -20.18 -3.61 5.50
N GLU A 26 -20.82 -3.02 6.51
CA GLU A 26 -22.21 -2.54 6.43
C GLU A 26 -22.40 -1.51 5.31
N THR A 27 -21.52 -0.52 5.20
CA THR A 27 -21.56 0.52 4.15
C THR A 27 -21.36 -0.10 2.77
N TYR A 28 -20.43 -1.05 2.62
CA TYR A 28 -20.24 -1.77 1.36
C TYR A 28 -21.48 -2.56 0.96
N THR A 29 -22.11 -3.25 1.91
CA THR A 29 -23.35 -4.02 1.67
C THR A 29 -24.50 -3.11 1.25
N ALA A 30 -24.68 -1.99 1.95
CA ALA A 30 -25.72 -1.01 1.62
C ALA A 30 -25.53 -0.42 0.21
N ASN A 31 -24.29 -0.09 -0.16
CA ASN A 31 -23.96 0.46 -1.47
C ASN A 31 -24.10 -0.56 -2.61
N LEU A 32 -23.84 -1.85 -2.35
CA LEU A 32 -24.02 -2.92 -3.33
C LEU A 32 -25.50 -3.20 -3.60
N GLY A 33 -26.39 -3.02 -2.61
CA GLY A 33 -27.80 -3.35 -2.77
C GLY A 33 -28.00 -4.82 -3.17
N SER A 34 -28.59 -5.04 -4.35
CA SER A 34 -28.78 -6.39 -4.93
C SER A 34 -27.65 -6.84 -5.86
N ASP A 35 -26.64 -6.02 -6.12
CA ASP A 35 -25.57 -6.34 -7.04
C ASP A 35 -24.61 -7.39 -6.46
N LYS A 36 -24.02 -8.18 -7.36
CA LYS A 36 -23.01 -9.17 -6.98
C LYS A 36 -21.71 -8.45 -6.60
N ALA A 37 -21.23 -8.71 -5.39
CA ALA A 37 -19.90 -8.26 -4.98
C ALA A 37 -18.83 -8.82 -5.93
N THR A 38 -17.89 -7.96 -6.35
CA THR A 38 -16.67 -8.42 -7.01
C THR A 38 -15.84 -9.27 -6.04
N PRO A 39 -14.97 -10.16 -6.53
CA PRO A 39 -14.13 -10.99 -5.66
C PRO A 39 -13.32 -10.20 -4.64
N GLN A 40 -12.89 -8.98 -4.98
CA GLN A 40 -12.15 -8.06 -4.11
C GLN A 40 -12.98 -7.63 -2.90
N ILE A 41 -14.24 -7.20 -3.15
CA ILE A 41 -15.14 -6.74 -2.09
C ILE A 41 -15.61 -7.94 -1.26
N ALA A 42 -15.90 -9.07 -1.90
CA ALA A 42 -16.30 -10.30 -1.23
C ALA A 42 -15.24 -10.77 -0.22
N ALA A 43 -13.95 -10.75 -0.59
CA ALA A 43 -12.85 -11.12 0.31
C ALA A 43 -12.76 -10.21 1.54
N LEU A 44 -12.94 -8.89 1.35
CA LEU A 44 -12.99 -7.92 2.45
C LEU A 44 -14.14 -8.22 3.41
N MET A 45 -15.35 -8.43 2.88
CA MET A 45 -16.55 -8.73 3.68
C MET A 45 -16.41 -10.06 4.43
N GLN A 46 -15.85 -11.10 3.80
CA GLN A 46 -15.59 -12.38 4.46
C GLN A 46 -14.65 -12.24 5.66
N ALA A 47 -13.57 -11.45 5.52
CA ALA A 47 -12.66 -11.18 6.63
C ALA A 47 -13.33 -10.38 7.76
N ALA A 48 -14.17 -9.40 7.41
CA ALA A 48 -14.91 -8.59 8.37
C ALA A 48 -15.91 -9.44 9.20
N HIS A 49 -16.64 -10.35 8.55
CA HIS A 49 -17.66 -11.18 9.19
C HIS A 49 -17.13 -12.37 10.01
N LEU A 50 -15.82 -12.64 10.02
CA LEU A 50 -15.24 -13.71 10.84
C LEU A 50 -15.57 -13.47 12.34
N PRO A 51 -16.27 -14.41 13.03
CA PRO A 51 -16.72 -14.18 14.39
C PRO A 51 -15.58 -13.90 15.37
N ARG A 52 -15.83 -12.98 16.32
CA ARG A 52 -14.81 -12.52 17.30
C ARG A 52 -14.18 -13.67 18.08
N ALA A 53 -14.94 -14.69 18.45
CA ALA A 53 -14.45 -15.86 19.19
C ALA A 53 -13.54 -16.78 18.36
N VAL A 54 -13.77 -16.88 17.04
CA VAL A 54 -13.04 -17.79 16.15
C VAL A 54 -11.77 -17.13 15.60
N ARG A 55 -11.79 -15.80 15.45
CA ARG A 55 -10.72 -15.02 14.83
C ARG A 55 -9.31 -15.27 15.40
N PRO A 56 -9.07 -15.34 16.73
CA PRO A 56 -7.73 -15.59 17.26
C PRO A 56 -7.15 -16.94 16.80
N ALA A 57 -7.97 -17.99 16.79
CA ALA A 57 -7.56 -19.32 16.36
C ALA A 57 -7.26 -19.35 14.85
N ALA A 58 -8.13 -18.73 14.03
CA ALA A 58 -7.93 -18.63 12.59
C ALA A 58 -6.65 -17.85 12.24
N VAL A 59 -6.40 -16.71 12.89
CA VAL A 59 -5.18 -15.91 12.72
C VAL A 59 -3.94 -16.71 13.12
N ARG A 60 -3.99 -17.45 14.23
CA ARG A 60 -2.87 -18.30 14.67
C ARG A 60 -2.57 -19.40 13.65
N LEU A 61 -3.61 -20.05 13.11
CA LEU A 61 -3.48 -21.07 12.07
C LEU A 61 -2.87 -20.50 10.79
N LEU A 62 -3.36 -19.34 10.33
CA LEU A 62 -2.81 -18.64 9.17
C LEU A 62 -1.32 -18.35 9.35
N ARG A 63 -0.90 -17.80 10.50
CA ARG A 63 0.52 -17.56 10.82
C ARG A 63 1.33 -18.86 10.81
N ALA A 64 0.84 -19.91 11.47
CA ALA A 64 1.53 -21.20 11.52
C ALA A 64 1.68 -21.84 10.12
N SER A 65 0.73 -21.60 9.22
CA SER A 65 0.78 -22.05 7.82
C SER A 65 1.65 -21.18 6.89
N GLY A 66 2.27 -20.11 7.42
CA GLY A 66 3.11 -19.19 6.65
C GLY A 66 2.34 -18.12 5.87
N GLN A 67 1.07 -17.87 6.19
CA GLN A 67 0.22 -16.84 5.57
C GLN A 67 0.23 -15.55 6.39
N ALA A 68 1.40 -14.93 6.53
CA ALA A 68 1.59 -13.79 7.42
C ALA A 68 0.79 -12.55 6.98
N ARG A 69 0.76 -12.25 5.67
CA ARG A 69 0.05 -11.06 5.15
C ARG A 69 -1.47 -11.22 5.28
N THR A 70 -1.99 -12.40 4.95
CA THR A 70 -3.41 -12.73 5.14
C THR A 70 -3.79 -12.72 6.62
N ALA A 71 -2.93 -13.22 7.50
CA ALA A 71 -3.15 -13.17 8.94
C ALA A 71 -3.21 -11.72 9.47
N MET A 72 -2.38 -10.81 8.93
CA MET A 72 -2.43 -9.39 9.28
C MET A 72 -3.78 -8.77 8.86
N ALA A 73 -4.21 -8.99 7.62
CA ALA A 73 -5.52 -8.53 7.16
C ALA A 73 -6.66 -9.09 8.04
N ALA A 74 -6.68 -10.41 8.28
CA ALA A 74 -7.68 -11.07 9.13
C ALA A 74 -7.64 -10.62 10.61
N THR A 75 -6.52 -10.08 11.09
CA THR A 75 -6.42 -9.52 12.44
C THR A 75 -7.13 -8.17 12.52
N HIS A 76 -6.94 -7.31 11.51
CA HIS A 76 -7.32 -5.90 11.57
C HIS A 76 -8.64 -5.57 10.87
N ILE A 77 -9.01 -6.28 9.80
CA ILE A 77 -10.29 -6.13 9.09
C ILE A 77 -11.39 -6.79 9.92
N ARG A 78 -12.05 -6.00 10.75
CA ARG A 78 -13.14 -6.45 11.61
C ARG A 78 -14.00 -5.26 12.06
N PRO A 79 -15.29 -5.50 12.37
CA PRO A 79 -16.14 -4.50 13.01
C PRO A 79 -15.52 -3.96 14.30
N ARG A 80 -15.63 -2.64 14.48
CA ARG A 80 -15.10 -1.86 15.60
C ARG A 80 -16.25 -1.20 16.37
N THR A 81 -16.12 -1.16 17.69
CA THR A 81 -16.96 -0.23 18.47
C THR A 81 -16.50 1.21 18.26
N ALA A 82 -17.32 2.18 18.63
CA ALA A 82 -16.93 3.59 18.59
C ALA A 82 -15.63 3.87 19.37
N THR A 83 -15.49 3.26 20.56
CA THR A 83 -14.25 3.37 21.37
C THR A 83 -13.04 2.80 20.64
N GLU A 84 -13.17 1.60 20.04
CA GLU A 84 -12.07 1.00 19.27
C GLU A 84 -11.72 1.84 18.03
N TYR A 85 -12.71 2.45 17.39
CA TYR A 85 -12.50 3.36 16.27
C TYR A 85 -11.77 4.63 16.70
N TRP A 86 -12.14 5.23 17.83
CA TRP A 86 -11.41 6.37 18.40
C TRP A 86 -9.96 6.02 18.72
N THR A 87 -9.69 4.83 19.25
CA THR A 87 -8.31 4.34 19.40
C THR A 87 -7.60 4.32 18.04
N LEU A 88 -8.19 3.74 16.99
CA LEU A 88 -7.59 3.72 15.66
C LEU A 88 -7.31 5.13 15.09
N THR A 89 -8.18 6.11 15.36
CA THR A 89 -7.93 7.50 14.94
C THR A 89 -6.78 8.16 15.70
N GLN A 90 -6.59 7.82 16.98
CA GLN A 90 -5.42 8.25 17.75
C GLN A 90 -4.14 7.58 17.23
N GLU A 91 -4.20 6.29 16.90
CA GLU A 91 -3.10 5.54 16.29
C GLU A 91 -2.67 6.17 14.95
N ARG A 92 -3.61 6.54 14.09
CA ARG A 92 -3.33 7.30 12.86
C ARG A 92 -2.57 8.59 13.15
N ASN A 93 -3.04 9.37 14.14
CA ASN A 93 -2.42 10.65 14.48
C ASN A 93 -0.99 10.43 15.04
N ALA A 94 -0.80 9.43 15.90
CA ALA A 94 0.52 9.07 16.43
C ALA A 94 1.50 8.66 15.32
N VAL A 95 1.04 7.90 14.31
CA VAL A 95 1.86 7.55 13.14
C VAL A 95 2.23 8.81 12.33
N ARG A 96 1.28 9.73 12.11
CA ARG A 96 1.56 11.02 11.46
C ARG A 96 2.63 11.82 12.22
N ASP A 97 2.48 11.95 13.53
CA ASP A 97 3.39 12.72 14.38
C ASP A 97 4.80 12.09 14.38
N ALA A 98 4.89 10.76 14.35
CA ALA A 98 6.17 10.05 14.22
C ALA A 98 6.85 10.35 12.87
N PHE A 99 6.11 10.36 11.76
CA PHE A 99 6.64 10.75 10.45
C PHE A 99 7.14 12.20 10.44
N LEU A 100 6.32 13.14 10.94
CA LEU A 100 6.71 14.55 11.03
C LEU A 100 7.96 14.75 11.88
N THR A 101 8.03 14.09 13.04
CA THR A 101 9.18 14.14 13.94
C THR A 101 10.44 13.59 13.26
N ALA A 102 10.33 12.44 12.59
CA ALA A 102 11.46 11.80 11.91
C ALA A 102 11.99 12.63 10.74
N LEU A 103 11.11 13.29 9.97
CA LEU A 103 11.52 14.20 8.90
C LEU A 103 12.15 15.48 9.46
N ALA A 104 11.55 16.08 10.49
CA ALA A 104 12.06 17.30 11.11
C ALA A 104 13.44 17.09 11.75
N ALA A 105 13.67 15.95 12.40
CA ALA A 105 14.94 15.62 13.06
C ALA A 105 16.16 15.66 12.11
N ARG A 106 15.93 15.34 10.82
CA ARG A 106 16.96 15.38 9.77
C ARG A 106 16.75 16.49 8.76
N ARG A 107 15.77 17.37 9.00
CA ARG A 107 15.39 18.50 8.13
C ARG A 107 15.10 18.05 6.70
N PHE A 108 14.43 16.91 6.53
CA PHE A 108 14.01 16.44 5.21
C PHE A 108 12.78 17.18 4.73
N ASP A 109 12.85 17.65 3.48
CA ASP A 109 11.77 18.40 2.86
C ASP A 109 10.75 17.52 2.13
N ALA A 110 11.16 16.32 1.73
CA ALA A 110 10.37 15.33 1.00
C ALA A 110 10.96 13.92 1.15
N ILE A 111 10.17 12.92 0.79
CA ILE A 111 10.52 11.50 0.71
C ILE A 111 10.46 11.08 -0.76
N ILE A 112 11.43 10.28 -1.18
CA ILE A 112 11.43 9.60 -2.49
C ILE A 112 11.34 8.09 -2.22
N CYS A 113 10.35 7.42 -2.78
CA CYS A 113 10.15 5.98 -2.58
C CYS A 113 9.44 5.31 -3.77
N PRO A 114 9.35 3.98 -3.83
CA PRO A 114 8.46 3.32 -4.79
C PRO A 114 6.99 3.76 -4.59
N PRO A 115 6.18 3.84 -5.67
CA PRO A 115 4.74 4.10 -5.57
C PRO A 115 3.93 2.86 -5.17
N HIS A 116 4.44 1.68 -5.46
CA HIS A 116 3.78 0.40 -5.28
C HIS A 116 4.85 -0.70 -5.13
N ALA A 117 4.53 -1.78 -4.41
CA ALA A 117 5.48 -2.88 -4.20
C ALA A 117 5.67 -3.80 -5.42
N LEU A 118 4.87 -3.61 -6.47
CA LEU A 118 4.82 -4.44 -7.68
C LEU A 118 4.67 -3.54 -8.92
N PRO A 119 5.12 -3.99 -10.11
CA PRO A 119 4.75 -3.43 -11.41
C PRO A 119 3.24 -3.48 -11.67
N ALA A 120 2.80 -3.09 -12.87
CA ALA A 120 1.39 -3.14 -13.24
C ALA A 120 0.82 -4.54 -13.00
N LEU A 121 -0.27 -4.62 -12.24
CA LEU A 121 -0.85 -5.89 -11.82
C LEU A 121 -1.45 -6.63 -13.01
N THR A 122 -1.26 -7.95 -13.04
CA THR A 122 -2.01 -8.81 -13.95
C THR A 122 -3.50 -8.83 -13.58
N HIS A 123 -4.37 -9.09 -14.57
CA HIS A 123 -5.81 -9.12 -14.32
C HIS A 123 -6.18 -10.14 -13.24
N GLY A 124 -6.98 -9.70 -12.27
CA GLY A 124 -7.44 -10.51 -11.14
C GLY A 124 -6.48 -10.58 -9.94
N ALA A 125 -5.18 -10.27 -10.11
CA ALA A 125 -4.20 -10.38 -9.03
C ALA A 125 -4.48 -9.44 -7.84
N SER A 126 -5.13 -8.29 -8.08
CA SER A 126 -5.49 -7.31 -7.05
C SER A 126 -6.32 -7.88 -5.90
N THR A 127 -7.00 -9.00 -6.11
CA THR A 127 -7.74 -9.72 -5.05
C THR A 127 -6.84 -10.24 -3.93
N GLN A 128 -5.57 -10.55 -4.22
CA GLN A 128 -4.63 -11.14 -3.28
C GLN A 128 -3.52 -10.17 -2.86
N VAL A 129 -3.11 -9.29 -3.76
CA VAL A 129 -1.98 -8.37 -3.52
C VAL A 129 -2.42 -6.92 -3.27
N SER A 130 -3.65 -6.68 -2.81
CA SER A 130 -4.16 -5.32 -2.56
C SER A 130 -3.29 -4.50 -1.61
N LEU A 131 -2.67 -5.13 -0.62
CA LEU A 131 -1.77 -4.48 0.34
C LEU A 131 -0.37 -4.18 -0.23
N ALA A 132 -0.07 -4.59 -1.46
CA ALA A 132 1.13 -4.15 -2.18
C ALA A 132 1.14 -2.63 -2.44
N ALA A 133 -0.03 -1.99 -2.37
CA ALA A 133 -0.16 -0.53 -2.40
C ALA A 133 0.15 0.14 -1.04
N SER A 134 0.72 -0.58 -0.06
CA SER A 134 1.15 -0.02 1.23
C SER A 134 2.02 1.24 1.08
N TYR A 135 2.85 1.29 0.03
CA TYR A 135 3.68 2.43 -0.34
C TYR A 135 2.90 3.72 -0.64
N SER A 136 1.63 3.66 -1.00
CA SER A 136 0.76 4.84 -1.18
C SER A 136 -0.27 4.96 -0.07
N MET A 137 -0.82 3.83 0.41
CA MET A 137 -1.83 3.79 1.47
C MET A 137 -1.35 4.49 2.75
N ILE A 138 -0.08 4.33 3.13
CA ILE A 138 0.47 4.95 4.34
C ILE A 138 0.39 6.49 4.27
N TYR A 139 0.57 7.08 3.09
CA TYR A 139 0.53 8.53 2.92
C TYR A 139 -0.90 9.05 2.88
N ASN A 140 -1.85 8.26 2.36
CA ASN A 140 -3.29 8.52 2.53
C ASN A 140 -3.70 8.52 4.01
N LEU A 141 -3.16 7.58 4.80
CA LEU A 141 -3.45 7.49 6.24
C LEU A 141 -3.02 8.77 6.97
N ILE A 142 -1.80 9.24 6.72
CA ILE A 142 -1.23 10.40 7.43
C ILE A 142 -1.56 11.73 6.75
N GLY A 143 -2.15 11.73 5.55
CA GLY A 143 -2.58 12.92 4.83
C GLY A 143 -1.43 13.70 4.17
N PHE A 144 -0.32 13.04 3.85
CA PHE A 144 0.79 13.68 3.16
C PHE A 144 0.51 13.71 1.66
N PRO A 145 0.70 14.85 0.96
CA PRO A 145 0.59 14.89 -0.49
C PRO A 145 1.69 14.03 -1.12
N GLY A 146 1.30 13.25 -2.13
CA GLY A 146 2.20 12.41 -2.90
C GLY A 146 1.88 12.49 -4.39
N GLY A 147 2.91 12.35 -5.22
CA GLY A 147 2.78 12.28 -6.67
C GLY A 147 3.79 11.31 -7.26
N VAL A 148 3.52 10.80 -8.45
CA VAL A 148 4.34 9.76 -9.10
C VAL A 148 4.83 10.27 -10.45
N VAL A 149 6.13 10.10 -10.71
CA VAL A 149 6.74 10.43 -12.00
C VAL A 149 7.29 9.16 -12.63
N PRO A 150 7.00 8.88 -13.92
CA PRO A 150 7.65 7.81 -14.66
C PRO A 150 9.16 8.06 -14.75
N VAL A 151 9.98 7.03 -14.54
CA VAL A 151 11.44 7.17 -14.57
C VAL A 151 12.15 6.19 -15.48
N THR A 152 11.61 4.99 -15.68
CA THR A 152 12.24 3.93 -16.49
C THR A 152 11.21 2.83 -16.81
N ARG A 153 11.67 1.72 -17.37
CA ARG A 153 10.91 0.48 -17.56
C ARG A 153 11.61 -0.67 -16.84
N VAL A 154 10.87 -1.72 -16.50
CA VAL A 154 11.46 -2.96 -15.99
C VAL A 154 12.40 -3.54 -17.06
N ARG A 155 13.65 -3.86 -16.72
CA ARG A 155 14.60 -4.49 -17.65
C ARG A 155 14.42 -6.01 -17.66
N ALA A 156 14.80 -6.63 -18.77
CA ALA A 156 14.86 -8.09 -18.84
C ALA A 156 15.90 -8.62 -17.83
N GLY A 157 15.50 -9.58 -17.01
CA GLY A 157 16.32 -10.13 -15.92
C GLY A 157 16.18 -9.38 -14.58
N GLU A 158 15.49 -8.24 -14.54
CA GLU A 158 15.22 -7.46 -13.32
C GLU A 158 13.76 -7.61 -12.84
N GLU A 159 13.01 -8.58 -13.36
CA GLU A 159 11.58 -8.72 -13.05
C GLU A 159 11.30 -9.04 -11.58
N SER A 160 12.11 -9.91 -10.95
CA SER A 160 11.95 -10.28 -9.55
C SER A 160 13.24 -10.81 -8.94
N ASP A 161 13.53 -10.38 -7.71
CA ASP A 161 14.54 -10.94 -6.81
C ASP A 161 13.91 -11.66 -5.58
N ARG A 162 12.57 -11.80 -5.56
CA ARG A 162 11.87 -12.34 -4.39
C ARG A 162 12.27 -13.78 -4.09
N PRO A 163 12.52 -14.11 -2.82
CA PRO A 163 12.79 -15.48 -2.42
C PRO A 163 11.52 -16.34 -2.53
N THR A 164 11.72 -17.65 -2.73
CA THR A 164 10.62 -18.62 -2.62
C THR A 164 10.02 -18.57 -1.22
N THR A 165 8.69 -18.60 -1.16
CA THR A 165 7.91 -18.40 0.06
C THR A 165 6.67 -19.27 0.10
N ARG A 166 6.15 -19.54 1.30
CA ARG A 166 4.85 -20.23 1.49
C ARG A 166 3.67 -19.26 1.45
N ASP A 167 3.93 -17.96 1.65
CA ASP A 167 2.90 -16.93 1.72
C ASP A 167 2.25 -16.73 0.34
N SER A 168 0.93 -16.89 0.27
CA SER A 168 0.18 -16.82 -0.99
C SER A 168 0.22 -15.44 -1.63
N VAL A 169 0.29 -14.37 -0.82
CA VAL A 169 0.37 -12.99 -1.32
C VAL A 169 1.71 -12.76 -2.04
N GLU A 170 2.80 -13.23 -1.44
CA GLU A 170 4.13 -13.12 -2.07
C GLU A 170 4.30 -14.06 -3.27
N LYS A 171 3.64 -15.22 -3.28
CA LYS A 171 3.58 -16.08 -4.47
C LYS A 171 2.86 -15.40 -5.62
N MET A 172 1.75 -14.69 -5.34
CA MET A 172 1.06 -13.93 -6.37
C MET A 172 1.89 -12.72 -6.82
N ALA A 173 2.62 -12.06 -5.92
CA ALA A 173 3.59 -11.03 -6.28
C ALA A 173 4.64 -11.56 -7.29
N LEU A 174 5.23 -12.73 -7.03
CA LEU A 174 6.14 -13.41 -7.97
C LEU A 174 5.50 -13.66 -9.34
N VAL A 175 4.20 -14.01 -9.39
CA VAL A 175 3.47 -14.21 -10.66
C VAL A 175 3.24 -12.89 -11.39
N VAL A 176 2.91 -11.81 -10.68
CA VAL A 176 2.73 -10.47 -11.25
C VAL A 176 4.04 -9.93 -11.80
N GLU A 177 5.13 -10.14 -11.08
CA GLU A 177 6.46 -9.69 -11.47
C GLU A 177 6.96 -10.42 -12.72
N ARG A 178 6.68 -11.72 -12.85
CA ARG A 178 7.02 -12.50 -14.06
C ARG A 178 6.33 -11.92 -15.29
N GLY A 179 7.13 -11.55 -16.29
CA GLY A 179 6.64 -10.96 -17.53
C GLY A 179 6.40 -9.45 -17.46
N SER A 180 6.89 -8.79 -16.41
CA SER A 180 6.79 -7.33 -16.28
C SER A 180 7.85 -6.55 -17.07
N ALA A 181 8.80 -7.22 -17.71
CA ALA A 181 9.82 -6.59 -18.56
C ALA A 181 9.18 -5.64 -19.59
N GLY A 182 9.72 -4.42 -19.69
CA GLY A 182 9.22 -3.35 -20.55
C GLY A 182 8.09 -2.50 -19.95
N LEU A 183 7.46 -2.93 -18.84
CA LEU A 183 6.42 -2.14 -18.19
C LEU A 183 6.98 -0.87 -17.52
N PRO A 184 6.23 0.25 -17.52
CA PRO A 184 6.65 1.49 -16.87
C PRO A 184 6.91 1.32 -15.38
N LEU A 185 7.99 1.94 -14.90
CA LEU A 185 8.29 2.14 -13.49
C LEU A 185 8.30 3.62 -13.17
N GLY A 186 7.61 3.97 -12.08
CA GLY A 186 7.58 5.31 -11.54
C GLY A 186 8.25 5.38 -10.17
N VAL A 187 8.57 6.59 -9.76
CA VAL A 187 9.02 6.92 -8.41
C VAL A 187 7.99 7.88 -7.79
N GLN A 188 7.66 7.64 -6.53
CA GLN A 188 6.76 8.48 -5.74
C GLN A 188 7.58 9.53 -4.98
N VAL A 189 7.12 10.78 -5.06
CA VAL A 189 7.58 11.90 -4.25
C VAL A 189 6.48 12.26 -3.27
N VAL A 190 6.83 12.39 -1.99
CA VAL A 190 5.90 12.72 -0.92
C VAL A 190 6.46 13.86 -0.08
N ALA A 191 5.64 14.80 0.35
CA ALA A 191 6.05 15.87 1.24
C ALA A 191 5.13 15.95 2.48
N PRO A 192 5.53 16.65 3.55
CA PRO A 192 4.64 16.94 4.67
C PRO A 192 3.34 17.65 4.24
N LEU A 193 2.33 17.66 5.12
CA LEU A 193 1.02 18.26 4.84
C LEU A 193 1.16 19.68 4.26
N TRP A 194 0.33 19.98 3.26
CA TRP A 194 0.23 21.30 2.59
C TRP A 194 1.47 21.71 1.78
N ARG A 195 2.34 20.74 1.45
CA ARG A 195 3.56 20.96 0.66
C ARG A 195 3.49 20.35 -0.74
N GLU A 196 2.34 20.46 -1.39
CA GLU A 196 2.16 20.11 -2.80
C GLU A 196 3.15 20.86 -3.70
N ASP A 197 3.53 22.08 -3.33
CA ASP A 197 4.60 22.86 -3.98
C ASP A 197 5.91 22.08 -4.10
N ARG A 198 6.32 21.41 -3.01
CA ARG A 198 7.54 20.59 -2.97
C ARG A 198 7.40 19.33 -3.80
N VAL A 199 6.24 18.68 -3.70
CA VAL A 199 5.96 17.46 -4.49
C VAL A 199 6.08 17.79 -5.97
N LEU A 200 5.36 18.81 -6.46
CA LEU A 200 5.38 19.21 -7.86
C LEU A 200 6.76 19.67 -8.33
N ALA A 201 7.47 20.49 -7.54
CA ALA A 201 8.80 20.96 -7.91
C ALA A 201 9.80 19.80 -8.06
N LEU A 202 9.79 18.85 -7.13
CA LEU A 202 10.66 17.66 -7.18
C LEU A 202 10.25 16.71 -8.30
N MET A 203 8.96 16.53 -8.55
CA MET A 203 8.47 15.74 -9.68
C MET A 203 8.97 16.31 -11.01
N ALA A 204 8.82 17.62 -11.21
CA ALA A 204 9.31 18.31 -12.40
C ALA A 204 10.84 18.21 -12.54
N ALA A 205 11.57 18.33 -11.42
CA ALA A 205 13.02 18.17 -11.42
C ALA A 205 13.44 16.74 -11.79
N ILE A 206 12.76 15.70 -11.27
CA ILE A 206 13.01 14.31 -11.63
C ILE A 206 12.72 14.09 -13.12
N GLU A 207 11.54 14.50 -13.58
CA GLU A 207 11.13 14.35 -14.98
C GLU A 207 12.14 14.99 -15.94
N ALA A 208 12.59 16.22 -15.68
CA ALA A 208 13.57 16.92 -16.51
C ALA A 208 14.89 16.15 -16.68
N GLN A 209 15.29 15.36 -15.68
CA GLN A 209 16.51 14.56 -15.71
C GLN A 209 16.36 13.22 -16.45
N VAL A 210 15.14 12.68 -16.53
CA VAL A 210 14.91 11.33 -17.06
C VAL A 210 14.17 11.32 -18.39
N ARG A 211 13.46 12.38 -18.76
CA ARG A 211 12.58 12.44 -19.95
C ARG A 211 13.26 12.18 -21.29
N ASN A 212 14.57 12.44 -21.38
CA ASN A 212 15.35 12.25 -22.61
C ASN A 212 16.10 10.90 -22.64
N ARG A 213 15.91 10.05 -21.64
CA ARG A 213 16.50 8.70 -21.63
C ARG A 213 15.71 7.80 -22.57
N GLU A 214 16.43 6.88 -23.21
CA GLU A 214 15.84 5.90 -24.14
C GLU A 214 14.77 5.03 -23.46
N ASP A 215 14.93 4.72 -22.18
CA ASP A 215 14.02 3.88 -21.40
C ASP A 215 12.89 4.66 -20.71
N TYR A 216 12.74 5.95 -20.98
CA TYR A 216 11.67 6.77 -20.39
C TYR A 216 10.29 6.32 -20.91
N PRO A 217 9.32 5.99 -20.01
CA PRO A 217 8.07 5.37 -20.43
C PRO A 217 7.00 6.41 -20.81
N ALA A 218 7.26 7.20 -21.86
CA ALA A 218 6.29 8.16 -22.38
C ALA A 218 5.06 7.48 -23.04
N ALA A 219 3.90 8.13 -22.93
CA ALA A 219 2.67 7.75 -23.63
C ALA A 219 1.94 9.01 -24.15
N PRO A 220 1.87 9.26 -25.48
CA PRO A 220 2.49 8.46 -26.55
C PRO A 220 4.03 8.47 -26.45
N PRO A 221 4.73 7.52 -27.11
CA PRO A 221 6.19 7.55 -27.20
C PRO A 221 6.65 8.92 -27.74
N LEU A 222 7.66 9.51 -27.11
CA LEU A 222 8.26 10.79 -27.52
C LEU A 222 9.07 10.64 -28.82
#